data_AF-A0A235CK35-F1
#
_entry.id   AF-A0A235CK35-F1
#
_cell.length_a   1.000
_cell.length_b   1.000
_cell.length_c   1.000
_cell.angle_alpha   90.00
_cell.angle_beta   90.00
_cell.angle_gamma   90.00
#
_symmetry.space_group_name_H-M   'P 1'
#
loop_
_entity.id
_entity.type
_entity.pdbx_description
1 polymer ?
#
loop_
_entity_poly.entity_id
_entity_poly.type
_entity_poly.pdbx_seq_one_letter_code
_entity_poly.pdbx_strand_id
1 'polypeptide(L)'
;MPSLNFENAKQEFRDYYNENYDLLDGAMNSFVTLVNSLIRNSSDITISKIEGRVKERNECVKKFSRKYRATLEAEGHEYQIIDHISDLIGVRVVCLYEDDIEKIKELLCAHFEVVDITDKIAQIESTENYFGYKGLHLDLKLNEQRRTLPEYSKFVDFGFEIQIRTIIQDSWSVLDHKIKYKKSIPNSLKRRINSLAALFEVADREFREIRNATEAILQAEDLTQEQIAKETDLVQVGEATSKTKAYILNAFSFLKIANHFFPGFDFEPHKVDGFTEEIVSLKKGITRGKFNFYLRENIATVKKYKEFFENKNTGETLNPYTMIRHCLYLGDKEAFSNLLSSHVMEAFKEWLVDNG
;
A
#
# COMPACT_ATOMS: atom_id res chain seq x y z
N MET A 1 -2.56 43.84 17.67
CA MET A 1 -3.24 44.71 16.69
C MET A 1 -2.34 44.81 15.47
N PRO A 2 -2.85 45.03 14.24
CA PRO A 2 -1.97 45.21 13.08
C PRO A 2 -0.91 46.28 13.36
N SER A 3 0.36 46.01 13.00
CA SER A 3 1.49 46.88 13.36
C SER A 3 2.41 47.07 12.16
N LEU A 4 2.89 48.31 11.96
CA LEU A 4 3.97 48.63 11.01
C LEU A 4 5.35 48.23 11.55
N ASN A 5 5.48 48.01 12.85
CA ASN A 5 6.73 47.62 13.49
C ASN A 5 6.81 46.09 13.60
N PHE A 6 7.80 45.52 12.92
CA PHE A 6 8.07 44.09 12.90
C PHE A 6 8.32 43.49 14.29
N GLU A 7 9.06 44.17 15.17
CA GLU A 7 9.36 43.63 16.50
C GLU A 7 8.10 43.59 17.39
N ASN A 8 7.20 44.56 17.25
CA ASN A 8 5.90 44.53 17.91
C ASN A 8 5.03 43.38 17.37
N ALA A 9 4.86 43.28 16.05
CA ALA A 9 4.07 42.20 15.43
C ALA A 9 4.62 40.80 15.77
N LYS A 10 5.96 40.68 15.90
CA LYS A 10 6.64 39.47 16.33
C LYS A 10 6.39 39.14 17.79
N GLN A 11 6.36 40.13 18.68
CA GLN A 11 6.05 39.91 20.09
C GLN A 11 4.58 39.50 20.25
N GLU A 12 3.65 40.21 19.61
CA GLU A 12 2.23 39.86 19.61
C GLU A 12 1.99 38.42 19.12
N PHE A 13 2.63 38.01 18.02
CA PHE A 13 2.54 36.64 17.53
C PHE A 13 3.09 35.62 18.51
N ARG A 14 4.18 35.93 19.21
CA ARG A 14 4.77 35.03 20.20
C ARG A 14 3.85 34.84 21.40
N ASP A 15 3.21 35.90 21.85
CA ASP A 15 2.29 35.86 22.98
C ASP A 15 1.03 35.07 22.60
N TYR A 16 0.42 35.40 21.44
CA TYR A 16 -0.68 34.61 20.87
C TYR A 16 -0.33 33.12 20.76
N TYR A 17 0.85 32.78 20.22
CA TYR A 17 1.26 31.38 20.05
C TYR A 17 1.35 30.66 21.39
N ASN A 18 1.96 31.27 22.41
CA ASN A 18 2.13 30.61 23.71
C ASN A 18 0.79 30.46 24.44
N GLU A 19 -0.08 31.47 24.38
CA GLU A 19 -1.40 31.45 25.01
C GLU A 19 -2.34 30.43 24.38
N ASN A 20 -2.20 30.18 23.07
CA ASN A 20 -3.07 29.29 22.30
C ASN A 20 -2.42 27.93 21.97
N TYR A 21 -1.23 27.63 22.48
CA TYR A 21 -0.49 26.42 22.08
C TYR A 21 -1.28 25.13 22.35
N ASP A 22 -1.86 24.98 23.55
CA ASP A 22 -2.65 23.79 23.91
C ASP A 22 -3.90 23.66 23.02
N LEU A 23 -4.48 24.79 22.62
CA LEU A 23 -5.62 24.82 21.72
C LEU A 23 -5.22 24.42 20.28
N LEU A 24 -4.07 24.88 19.80
CA LEU A 24 -3.48 24.50 18.51
C LEU A 24 -3.13 23.01 18.46
N ASP A 25 -2.53 22.48 19.53
CA ASP A 25 -2.21 21.05 19.64
C ASP A 25 -3.48 20.20 19.71
N GLY A 26 -4.49 20.64 20.46
CA GLY A 26 -5.81 20.02 20.48
C GLY A 26 -6.49 20.00 19.11
N ALA A 27 -6.45 21.13 18.38
CA ALA A 27 -6.98 21.22 17.01
C ALA A 27 -6.23 20.29 16.06
N MET A 28 -4.90 20.25 16.15
CA MET A 28 -4.06 19.34 15.36
C MET A 28 -4.45 17.88 15.59
N ASN A 29 -4.56 17.43 16.84
CA ASN A 29 -4.94 16.05 17.18
C ASN A 29 -6.35 15.72 16.66
N SER A 30 -7.28 16.67 16.76
CA SER A 30 -8.65 16.52 16.25
C SER A 30 -8.68 16.37 14.73
N PHE A 31 -7.94 17.22 13.99
CA PHE A 31 -7.86 17.15 12.53
C PHE A 31 -7.16 15.87 12.05
N VAL A 32 -6.08 15.43 12.70
CA VAL A 32 -5.43 14.14 12.40
C VAL A 32 -6.42 12.98 12.58
N THR A 33 -7.16 12.97 13.68
CA THR A 33 -8.16 11.93 13.98
C THR A 33 -9.26 11.91 12.93
N LEU A 34 -9.78 13.08 12.56
CA LEU A 34 -10.82 13.23 11.55
C LEU A 34 -10.35 12.77 10.17
N VAL A 35 -9.18 13.24 9.72
CA VAL A 35 -8.59 12.84 8.43
C VAL A 35 -8.36 11.33 8.38
N ASN A 36 -7.80 10.75 9.45
CA ASN A 36 -7.60 9.31 9.55
C ASN A 36 -8.92 8.53 9.50
N SER A 37 -9.97 9.00 10.18
CA SER A 37 -11.29 8.37 10.14
C SER A 37 -11.91 8.41 8.75
N LEU A 38 -11.83 9.54 8.05
CA LEU A 38 -12.38 9.67 6.70
C LEU A 38 -11.68 8.73 5.72
N ILE A 39 -10.35 8.69 5.76
CA ILE A 39 -9.59 7.85 4.83
C ILE A 39 -9.83 6.36 5.10
N ARG A 40 -9.83 5.93 6.38
CA ARG A 40 -10.06 4.52 6.74
C ARG A 40 -11.47 4.01 6.46
N ASN A 41 -12.45 4.91 6.37
CA ASN A 41 -13.81 4.55 5.98
C ASN A 41 -13.96 4.39 4.46
N SER A 42 -12.96 4.77 3.66
CA SER A 42 -12.89 4.46 2.24
C SER A 42 -12.27 3.08 2.03
N SER A 43 -12.95 2.19 1.30
CA SER A 43 -12.45 0.84 1.00
C SER A 43 -11.23 0.82 0.07
N ASP A 44 -11.04 1.89 -0.71
CA ASP A 44 -10.17 1.87 -1.90
C ASP A 44 -8.86 2.65 -1.69
N ILE A 45 -8.61 3.09 -0.46
CA ILE A 45 -7.44 3.93 -0.11
C ILE A 45 -6.64 3.26 0.99
N THR A 46 -5.37 2.93 0.69
CA THR A 46 -4.44 2.41 1.69
C THR A 46 -3.43 3.48 2.10
N ILE A 47 -3.40 3.78 3.39
CA ILE A 47 -2.42 4.70 3.99
C ILE A 47 -1.33 3.95 4.74
N SER A 48 -0.10 4.43 4.63
CA SER A 48 1.04 3.97 5.43
C SER A 48 1.05 4.65 6.79
N LYS A 49 0.93 5.98 6.83
CA LYS A 49 0.92 6.77 8.07
C LYS A 49 0.23 8.11 7.91
N ILE A 50 -0.28 8.63 9.02
CA ILE A 50 -0.76 10.02 9.14
C ILE A 50 -0.10 10.63 10.38
N GLU A 51 0.51 11.80 10.21
CA GLU A 51 1.23 12.51 11.27
C GLU A 51 0.77 13.97 11.32
N GLY A 52 0.57 14.51 12.52
CA GLY A 52 0.31 15.92 12.74
C GLY A 52 1.51 16.63 13.34
N ARG A 53 1.61 17.94 13.13
CA ARG A 53 2.50 18.82 13.89
C ARG A 53 1.93 20.24 13.98
N VAL A 54 2.20 20.89 15.10
CA VAL A 54 2.12 22.36 15.20
C VAL A 54 3.49 22.93 14.83
N LYS A 55 3.49 23.95 13.98
CA LYS A 55 4.72 24.53 13.48
C LYS A 55 5.43 25.36 14.55
N GLU A 56 6.73 25.17 14.66
CA GLU A 56 7.56 25.88 15.63
C GLU A 56 7.48 27.40 15.50
N ARG A 57 7.19 28.07 16.62
CA ARG A 57 6.99 29.53 16.72
C ARG A 57 8.07 30.35 16.00
N ASN A 58 9.34 29.99 16.20
CA ASN A 58 10.46 30.71 15.57
C ASN A 58 10.55 30.46 14.06
N GLU A 59 10.10 29.31 13.57
CA GLU A 59 10.03 29.01 12.14
C GLU A 59 8.91 29.81 11.45
N CYS A 60 7.78 30.03 12.13
CA CYS A 60 6.71 30.91 11.66
C CYS A 60 7.22 32.33 11.42
N VAL A 61 7.89 32.92 12.42
CA VAL A 61 8.49 34.26 12.30
C VAL A 61 9.53 34.30 11.17
N LYS A 62 10.42 33.31 11.07
CA LYS A 62 11.41 33.23 9.98
C LYS A 62 10.77 33.13 8.60
N LYS A 63 9.71 32.32 8.45
CA LYS A 63 8.95 32.20 7.19
C LYS A 63 8.35 33.55 6.81
N PHE A 64 7.73 34.23 7.76
CA PHE A 64 7.14 35.55 7.54
C PHE A 64 8.19 36.58 7.09
N SER A 65 9.30 36.70 7.82
CA SER A 65 10.39 37.62 7.49
C SER A 65 10.97 37.36 6.11
N ARG A 66 11.09 36.08 5.70
CA ARG A 66 11.65 35.72 4.40
C ARG A 66 10.69 35.96 3.23
N LYS A 67 9.39 35.73 3.41
CA LYS A 67 8.42 35.69 2.30
C LYS A 67 7.57 36.96 2.17
N TYR A 68 7.22 37.62 3.27
CA TYR A 68 6.19 38.68 3.26
C TYR A 68 6.69 40.03 3.74
N ARG A 69 7.60 40.05 4.73
CA ARG A 69 8.04 41.28 5.41
C ARG A 69 8.50 42.39 4.45
N ALA A 70 9.42 42.08 3.55
CA ALA A 70 10.01 43.10 2.67
C ALA A 70 8.96 43.79 1.77
N THR A 71 7.99 43.03 1.28
CA THR A 71 6.90 43.54 0.45
C THR A 71 5.93 44.39 1.28
N LEU A 72 5.48 43.89 2.42
CA LEU A 72 4.52 44.59 3.29
C LEU A 72 5.08 45.89 3.88
N GLU A 73 6.35 45.89 4.29
CA GLU A 73 7.03 47.10 4.78
C GLU A 73 7.23 48.13 3.67
N ALA A 74 7.51 47.71 2.43
CA ALA A 74 7.63 48.60 1.28
C ALA A 74 6.29 49.26 0.88
N GLU A 75 5.19 48.53 1.04
CA GLU A 75 3.83 49.01 0.77
C GLU A 75 3.25 49.87 1.91
N GLY A 76 3.90 49.89 3.09
CA GLY A 76 3.42 50.63 4.25
C GLY A 76 2.13 50.06 4.86
N HIS A 77 1.87 48.77 4.67
CA HIS A 77 0.70 48.10 5.21
C HIS A 77 0.96 47.61 6.64
N GLU A 78 0.02 47.86 7.56
CA GLU A 78 0.01 47.19 8.87
C GLU A 78 -0.27 45.69 8.69
N TYR A 79 0.41 44.84 9.46
CA TYR A 79 0.27 43.39 9.33
C TYR A 79 0.24 42.70 10.70
N GLN A 80 -0.34 41.49 10.70
CA GLN A 80 -0.17 40.52 11.78
C GLN A 80 0.49 39.27 11.22
N ILE A 81 1.49 38.72 11.92
CA ILE A 81 2.21 37.54 11.42
C ILE A 81 1.27 36.35 11.24
N ILE A 82 0.29 36.18 12.14
CA ILE A 82 -0.62 35.03 12.15
C ILE A 82 -1.40 34.88 10.84
N ASP A 83 -1.87 35.99 10.27
CA ASP A 83 -2.71 36.01 9.05
C ASP A 83 -1.97 35.47 7.81
N HIS A 84 -0.63 35.43 7.85
CA HIS A 84 0.21 35.00 6.74
C HIS A 84 0.82 33.60 6.94
N ILE A 85 0.47 32.90 8.03
CA ILE A 85 0.94 31.56 8.35
C ILE A 85 -0.22 30.57 8.23
N SER A 86 -0.53 30.17 6.99
CA SER A 86 -1.53 29.13 6.70
C SER A 86 -1.14 27.74 7.20
N ASP A 87 0.16 27.45 7.32
CA ASP A 87 0.72 26.16 7.71
C ASP A 87 1.07 26.08 9.22
N LEU A 88 0.26 26.73 10.08
CA LEU A 88 0.47 26.68 11.52
C LEU A 88 0.19 25.27 12.07
N ILE A 89 -0.90 24.66 11.61
CA ILE A 89 -1.21 23.25 11.83
C ILE A 89 -0.91 22.52 10.52
N GLY A 90 -0.02 21.54 10.58
CA GLY A 90 0.34 20.70 9.43
C GLY A 90 -0.04 19.26 9.68
N VAL A 91 -0.74 18.65 8.73
CA VAL A 91 -1.04 17.22 8.69
C VAL A 91 -0.32 16.62 7.49
N ARG A 92 0.28 15.45 7.68
CA ARG A 92 0.91 14.69 6.60
C ARG A 92 0.21 13.35 6.46
N VAL A 93 -0.21 13.05 5.24
CA VAL A 93 -0.77 11.76 4.86
C VAL A 93 0.22 11.08 3.91
N VAL A 94 0.68 9.89 4.27
CA VAL A 94 1.56 9.08 3.43
C VAL A 94 0.79 7.87 2.92
N CYS A 95 0.52 7.83 1.62
CA CYS A 95 -0.10 6.72 0.91
C CYS A 95 0.95 5.79 0.28
N LEU A 96 0.50 4.62 -0.19
CA LEU A 96 1.39 3.65 -0.83
C LEU A 96 1.75 4.05 -2.26
N TYR A 97 0.76 4.51 -3.03
CA TYR A 97 0.89 4.74 -4.46
C TYR A 97 0.40 6.14 -4.87
N GLU A 98 0.85 6.60 -6.04
CA GLU A 98 0.58 7.94 -6.55
C GLU A 98 -0.91 8.17 -6.87
N ASP A 99 -1.62 7.15 -7.36
CA ASP A 99 -3.04 7.23 -7.68
C ASP A 99 -3.93 7.41 -6.45
N ASP A 100 -3.45 7.01 -5.27
CA ASP A 100 -4.16 7.28 -4.01
C ASP A 100 -4.09 8.76 -3.62
N ILE A 101 -3.13 9.54 -4.14
CA ILE A 101 -3.03 10.98 -3.84
C ILE A 101 -4.29 11.71 -4.31
N GLU A 102 -4.72 11.44 -5.55
CA GLU A 102 -5.90 12.09 -6.12
C GLU A 102 -7.18 11.62 -5.42
N LYS A 103 -7.31 10.32 -5.11
CA LYS A 103 -8.45 9.80 -4.32
C LYS A 103 -8.55 10.46 -2.96
N ILE A 104 -7.44 10.61 -2.25
CA ILE A 104 -7.39 11.27 -0.94
C ILE A 104 -7.76 12.76 -1.08
N LYS A 105 -7.24 13.44 -2.09
CA LYS A 105 -7.58 14.84 -2.38
C LYS A 105 -9.08 15.00 -2.61
N GLU A 106 -9.68 14.21 -3.50
CA GLU A 106 -11.11 14.27 -3.80
C GLU A 106 -11.96 14.04 -2.55
N LEU A 107 -11.62 13.00 -1.77
CA LEU A 107 -12.28 12.70 -0.49
C LEU A 107 -12.22 13.88 0.48
N LEU A 108 -11.04 14.49 0.65
CA LEU A 108 -10.86 15.62 1.56
C LEU A 108 -11.58 16.87 1.06
N CYS A 109 -11.54 17.16 -0.23
CA CYS A 109 -12.25 18.29 -0.83
C CYS A 109 -13.78 18.17 -0.69
N ALA A 110 -14.32 16.94 -0.64
CA ALA A 110 -15.74 16.72 -0.39
C ALA A 110 -16.15 16.97 1.08
N HIS A 111 -15.20 16.87 2.01
CA HIS A 111 -15.46 16.88 3.45
C HIS A 111 -14.99 18.14 4.17
N PHE A 112 -14.17 18.96 3.53
CA PHE A 112 -13.60 20.18 4.08
C PHE A 112 -13.84 21.36 3.15
N GLU A 113 -13.79 22.57 3.71
CA GLU A 113 -13.71 23.78 2.90
C GLU A 113 -12.27 23.91 2.39
N VAL A 114 -12.12 24.02 1.07
CA VAL A 114 -10.81 24.16 0.43
C VAL A 114 -10.46 25.64 0.31
N VAL A 115 -9.38 26.05 0.97
CA VAL A 115 -8.87 27.43 0.93
C VAL A 115 -7.91 27.60 -0.25
N ASP A 116 -6.98 26.66 -0.41
CA ASP A 116 -6.03 26.65 -1.53
C ASP A 116 -5.58 25.22 -1.87
N ILE A 117 -5.20 24.99 -3.12
CA ILE A 117 -4.61 23.74 -3.59
C ILE A 117 -3.31 24.10 -4.29
N THR A 118 -2.20 23.66 -3.71
CA THR A 118 -0.87 23.82 -4.29
C THR A 118 -0.33 22.47 -4.73
N ASP A 119 -0.31 22.23 -6.03
CA ASP A 119 0.39 21.09 -6.61
C ASP A 119 1.87 21.42 -6.81
N LYS A 120 2.72 20.85 -5.93
CA LYS A 120 4.18 21.03 -6.00
C LYS A 120 4.87 20.10 -6.98
N ILE A 121 4.17 19.11 -7.52
CA ILE A 121 4.64 18.31 -8.65
C ILE A 121 4.63 19.22 -9.88
N ALA A 122 3.48 19.84 -10.17
CA ALA A 122 3.28 20.69 -11.35
C ALA A 122 4.05 22.03 -11.30
N GLN A 123 4.17 22.69 -10.14
CA GLN A 123 4.82 24.01 -10.02
C GLN A 123 6.33 24.03 -10.32
N ILE A 124 6.99 22.87 -10.37
CA ILE A 124 8.45 22.80 -10.50
C ILE A 124 8.89 22.46 -11.93
N GLU A 125 8.01 21.86 -12.75
CA GLU A 125 8.26 21.68 -14.19
C GLU A 125 8.52 23.01 -14.92
N SER A 126 8.05 24.14 -14.37
CA SER A 126 8.23 25.48 -14.92
C SER A 126 9.51 26.21 -14.48
N THR A 127 10.38 25.61 -13.64
CA THR A 127 11.57 26.32 -13.13
C THR A 127 12.82 25.43 -13.00
N GLU A 128 13.84 25.67 -13.83
CA GLU A 128 15.11 24.90 -13.92
C GLU A 128 15.90 24.76 -12.59
N ASN A 129 15.57 25.53 -11.56
CA ASN A 129 16.32 25.63 -10.30
C ASN A 129 15.74 24.87 -9.11
N TYR A 130 14.57 24.23 -9.25
CA TYR A 130 13.93 23.49 -8.15
C TYR A 130 13.79 22.00 -8.48
N PHE A 131 13.98 21.17 -7.45
CA PHE A 131 13.88 19.71 -7.53
C PHE A 131 12.42 19.30 -7.30
N GLY A 132 11.78 18.69 -8.31
CA GLY A 132 10.32 18.61 -8.51
C GLY A 132 9.55 17.42 -7.94
N TYR A 133 10.21 16.54 -7.21
CA TYR A 133 9.54 15.34 -6.68
C TYR A 133 8.91 15.62 -5.31
N LYS A 134 7.76 16.32 -5.27
CA LYS A 134 7.09 16.73 -4.03
C LYS A 134 5.58 16.56 -4.13
N GLY A 135 4.96 15.92 -3.14
CA GLY A 135 3.52 15.66 -3.16
C GLY A 135 2.61 16.90 -3.06
N LEU A 136 1.32 16.63 -3.02
CA LEU A 136 0.22 17.60 -3.08
C LEU A 136 0.00 18.31 -1.74
N HIS A 137 -0.26 19.61 -1.78
CA HIS A 137 -0.59 20.42 -0.60
C HIS A 137 -2.02 20.97 -0.71
N LEU A 138 -2.80 20.82 0.35
CA LEU A 138 -4.16 21.35 0.48
C LEU A 138 -4.24 22.23 1.73
N ASP A 139 -4.61 23.49 1.58
CA ASP A 139 -4.95 24.34 2.71
C ASP A 139 -6.47 24.23 2.97
N LEU A 140 -6.85 23.71 4.12
CA LEU A 140 -8.23 23.32 4.43
C LEU A 140 -8.77 23.99 5.69
N LYS A 141 -10.10 24.09 5.75
CA LYS A 141 -10.88 24.47 6.94
C LYS A 141 -12.05 23.50 7.14
N LEU A 142 -12.62 23.49 8.34
CA LEU A 142 -13.87 22.76 8.57
C LEU A 142 -14.98 23.34 7.70
N ASN A 143 -15.71 22.48 6.98
CA ASN A 143 -16.87 22.90 6.19
C ASN A 143 -18.03 23.35 7.09
N GLU A 144 -19.03 24.03 6.51
CA GLU A 144 -20.16 24.58 7.27
C GLU A 144 -20.87 23.54 8.15
N GLN A 145 -21.07 22.32 7.65
CA GLN A 145 -21.69 21.25 8.41
C GLN A 145 -20.91 20.94 9.70
N ARG A 146 -19.59 20.74 9.60
CA ARG A 146 -18.75 20.41 10.76
C ARG A 146 -18.58 21.59 11.71
N ARG A 147 -18.61 22.82 11.21
CA ARG A 147 -18.53 24.03 12.05
C ARG A 147 -19.70 24.13 13.04
N THR A 148 -20.84 23.52 12.72
CA THR A 148 -22.02 23.50 13.62
C THR A 148 -21.96 22.42 14.71
N LEU A 149 -21.01 21.48 14.63
CA LEU A 149 -20.91 20.38 15.59
C LEU A 149 -20.23 20.84 16.89
N PRO A 150 -20.81 20.55 18.08
CA PRO A 150 -20.28 21.02 19.36
C PRO A 150 -18.83 20.62 19.64
N GLU A 151 -18.42 19.43 19.21
CA GLU A 151 -17.06 18.90 19.37
C GLU A 151 -16.00 19.70 18.60
N TYR A 152 -16.39 20.43 17.55
CA TYR A 152 -15.49 21.24 16.74
C TYR A 152 -15.60 22.74 17.03
N SER A 153 -16.56 23.17 17.86
CA SER A 153 -16.79 24.60 18.20
C SER A 153 -15.51 25.36 18.59
N LYS A 154 -14.59 24.71 19.31
CA LYS A 154 -13.32 25.30 19.76
C LYS A 154 -12.25 25.43 18.66
N PHE A 155 -12.44 24.76 17.52
CA PHE A 155 -11.44 24.63 16.46
C PHE A 155 -11.89 25.27 15.13
N VAL A 156 -13.10 25.84 15.09
CA VAL A 156 -13.73 26.37 13.87
C VAL A 156 -12.87 27.41 13.14
N ASP A 157 -12.13 28.22 13.88
CA ASP A 157 -11.34 29.31 13.32
C ASP A 157 -9.97 28.86 12.80
N PHE A 158 -9.55 27.63 13.09
CA PHE A 158 -8.26 27.12 12.63
C PHE A 158 -8.37 26.46 11.25
N GLY A 159 -7.52 26.92 10.34
CA GLY A 159 -7.17 26.18 9.13
C GLY A 159 -5.98 25.26 9.36
N PHE A 160 -5.77 24.33 8.44
CA PHE A 160 -4.63 23.42 8.47
C PHE A 160 -4.16 23.05 7.06
N GLU A 161 -2.85 22.87 6.90
CA GLU A 161 -2.24 22.39 5.65
C GLU A 161 -2.15 20.86 5.70
N ILE A 162 -2.74 20.15 4.74
CA ILE A 162 -2.51 18.72 4.52
C ILE A 162 -1.47 18.55 3.40
N GLN A 163 -0.45 17.73 3.66
CA GLN A 163 0.54 17.28 2.69
C GLN A 163 0.30 15.80 2.36
N ILE A 164 -0.12 15.50 1.14
CA ILE A 164 -0.38 14.13 0.68
C ILE A 164 0.80 13.67 -0.16
N ARG A 165 1.39 12.52 0.19
CA ARG A 165 2.62 12.01 -0.42
C ARG A 165 2.61 10.49 -0.53
N THR A 166 3.32 9.93 -1.50
CA THR A 166 3.70 8.52 -1.45
C THR A 166 4.82 8.27 -0.43
N ILE A 167 5.06 7.00 -0.05
CA ILE A 167 6.20 6.62 0.79
C ILE A 167 7.51 7.13 0.20
N ILE A 168 7.66 7.04 -1.12
CA ILE A 168 8.86 7.42 -1.85
C ILE A 168 9.02 8.95 -1.84
N GLN A 169 7.94 9.70 -2.04
CA GLN A 169 7.94 11.17 -1.93
C GLN A 169 8.24 11.66 -0.49
N ASP A 170 7.70 11.01 0.55
CA ASP A 170 8.02 11.37 1.94
C ASP A 170 9.50 11.13 2.23
N SER A 171 10.02 9.96 1.82
CA SER A 171 11.43 9.60 1.96
C SER A 171 12.35 10.60 1.24
N TRP A 172 12.04 10.95 0.00
CA TRP A 172 12.77 11.96 -0.75
C TRP A 172 12.74 13.32 -0.07
N SER A 173 11.58 13.77 0.43
CA SER A 173 11.46 15.07 1.10
C SER A 173 12.32 15.17 2.36
N VAL A 174 12.48 14.08 3.11
CA VAL A 174 13.36 14.05 4.30
C VAL A 174 14.82 14.19 3.88
N LEU A 175 15.24 13.49 2.82
CA LEU A 175 16.59 13.56 2.27
C LEU A 175 16.90 14.94 1.68
N ASP A 176 16.00 15.47 0.84
CA ASP A 176 16.10 16.78 0.21
C ASP A 176 16.26 17.89 1.26
N HIS A 177 15.47 17.84 2.33
CA HIS A 177 15.58 18.79 3.43
C HIS A 177 16.95 18.74 4.11
N LYS A 178 17.46 17.53 4.42
CA LYS A 178 18.80 17.36 5.02
C LYS A 178 19.93 17.81 4.09
N ILE A 179 19.77 17.62 2.77
CA ILE A 179 20.75 18.03 1.76
C ILE A 179 20.77 19.56 1.62
N LYS A 180 19.59 20.19 1.46
CA LYS A 180 19.44 21.65 1.29
C LYS A 180 19.81 22.45 2.54
N TYR A 181 19.71 21.84 3.73
CA TYR A 181 20.13 22.48 4.97
C TYR A 181 21.63 22.78 5.00
N LYS A 182 22.46 22.03 4.25
CA LYS A 182 23.88 22.32 4.06
C LYS A 182 24.03 23.41 2.98
N LYS A 183 24.41 24.63 3.38
CA LYS A 183 24.52 25.81 2.50
C LYS A 183 25.34 25.55 1.23
N SER A 184 24.97 26.26 0.14
CA SER A 184 25.60 26.35 -1.19
C SER A 184 26.06 25.02 -1.79
N ILE A 185 25.12 24.26 -2.34
CA ILE A 185 25.41 23.02 -3.07
C ILE A 185 26.09 23.35 -4.42
N PRO A 186 27.30 22.82 -4.70
CA PRO A 186 27.96 22.97 -6.00
C PRO A 186 27.11 22.40 -7.16
N ASN A 187 27.24 22.98 -8.36
CA ASN A 187 26.44 22.57 -9.53
C ASN A 187 26.63 21.08 -9.90
N SER A 188 27.82 20.51 -9.70
CA SER A 188 28.08 19.09 -9.93
C SER A 188 27.24 18.17 -9.01
N LEU A 189 27.00 18.58 -7.76
CA LEU A 189 26.14 17.86 -6.83
C LEU A 189 24.65 18.11 -7.12
N LYS A 190 24.26 19.31 -7.56
CA LYS A 190 22.88 19.57 -8.01
C LYS A 190 22.47 18.61 -9.10
N ARG A 191 23.33 18.36 -10.10
CA ARG A 191 23.04 17.39 -11.16
C ARG A 191 22.78 15.99 -10.61
N ARG A 192 23.57 15.54 -9.63
CA ARG A 192 23.37 14.22 -9.00
C ARG A 192 22.07 14.16 -8.19
N ILE A 193 21.70 15.23 -7.50
CA ILE A 193 20.43 15.32 -6.76
C ILE A 193 19.25 15.26 -7.73
N ASN A 194 19.33 15.94 -8.88
CA ASN A 194 18.31 15.86 -9.94
C ASN A 194 18.16 14.42 -10.45
N SER A 195 19.28 13.75 -10.72
CA SER A 195 19.24 12.34 -11.14
C SER A 195 18.62 11.43 -10.09
N LEU A 196 18.87 11.68 -8.80
CA LEU A 196 18.22 10.92 -7.73
C LEU A 196 16.71 11.20 -7.66
N ALA A 197 16.28 12.45 -7.79
CA ALA A 197 14.85 12.78 -7.84
C ALA A 197 14.14 12.02 -8.96
N ALA A 198 14.73 12.01 -10.17
CA ALA A 198 14.20 11.25 -11.30
C ALA A 198 14.17 9.74 -11.05
N LEU A 199 15.17 9.18 -10.37
CA LEU A 199 15.16 7.75 -10.00
C LEU A 199 14.06 7.41 -8.99
N PHE A 200 13.78 8.31 -8.04
CA PHE A 200 12.68 8.14 -7.09
C PHE A 200 11.32 8.18 -7.81
N GLU A 201 11.14 9.10 -8.75
CA GLU A 201 9.94 9.18 -9.58
C GLU A 201 9.73 7.93 -10.42
N VAL A 202 10.78 7.45 -11.08
CA VAL A 202 10.73 6.18 -11.82
C VAL A 202 10.36 5.04 -10.88
N ALA A 203 10.96 4.95 -9.69
CA ALA A 203 10.65 3.90 -8.73
C ALA A 203 9.16 3.90 -8.33
N ASP A 204 8.58 5.07 -8.01
CA ASP A 204 7.16 5.20 -7.64
C ASP A 204 6.24 4.70 -8.75
N ARG A 205 6.56 5.06 -10.00
CA ARG A 205 5.84 4.56 -11.17
C ARG A 205 5.96 3.05 -11.30
N GLU A 206 7.17 2.49 -11.23
CA GLU A 206 7.38 1.04 -11.39
C GLU A 206 6.65 0.24 -10.29
N PHE A 207 6.63 0.71 -9.04
CA PHE A 207 5.86 0.05 -7.98
C PHE A 207 4.35 0.05 -8.27
N ARG A 208 3.82 1.14 -8.81
CA ARG A 208 2.41 1.21 -9.24
C ARG A 208 2.14 0.25 -10.40
N GLU A 209 3.01 0.20 -11.40
CA GLU A 209 2.83 -0.73 -12.53
C GLU A 209 2.90 -2.21 -12.09
N ILE A 210 3.80 -2.55 -11.17
CA ILE A 210 3.87 -3.89 -10.58
C ILE A 210 2.57 -4.23 -9.84
N ARG A 211 2.02 -3.29 -9.05
CA ARG A 211 0.72 -3.49 -8.38
C ARG A 211 -0.39 -3.74 -9.40
N ASN A 212 -0.53 -2.86 -10.40
CA ASN A 212 -1.57 -2.99 -11.43
C ASN A 212 -1.45 -4.31 -12.20
N ALA A 213 -0.23 -4.71 -12.57
CA ALA A 213 0.02 -5.98 -13.23
C ALA A 213 -0.34 -7.18 -12.33
N THR A 214 -0.01 -7.10 -11.04
CA THR A 214 -0.36 -8.14 -10.06
C THR A 214 -1.88 -8.24 -9.90
N GLU A 215 -2.58 -7.12 -9.75
CA GLU A 215 -4.04 -7.09 -9.68
C GLU A 215 -4.70 -7.62 -10.96
N ALA A 216 -4.17 -7.26 -12.14
CA ALA A 216 -4.66 -7.79 -13.41
C ALA A 216 -4.45 -9.30 -13.53
N ILE A 217 -3.31 -9.82 -13.05
CA ILE A 217 -3.05 -11.26 -12.97
C ILE A 217 -4.07 -11.92 -12.02
N LEU A 218 -4.27 -11.36 -10.82
CA LEU A 218 -5.23 -11.86 -9.85
C LEU A 218 -6.67 -11.89 -10.40
N GLN A 219 -7.10 -10.84 -11.10
CA GLN A 219 -8.42 -10.75 -11.72
C GLN A 219 -8.56 -11.73 -12.90
N ALA A 220 -7.53 -11.86 -13.75
CA ALA A 220 -7.51 -12.85 -14.83
C ALA A 220 -7.47 -14.29 -14.29
N GLU A 221 -6.95 -14.47 -13.09
CA GLU A 221 -6.90 -15.70 -12.32
C GLU A 221 -8.07 -15.84 -11.33
N ASP A 222 -9.06 -14.94 -11.39
CA ASP A 222 -10.31 -15.09 -10.65
C ASP A 222 -11.19 -16.12 -11.34
N LEU A 223 -10.70 -17.35 -11.26
CA LEU A 223 -11.12 -18.51 -12.01
C LEU A 223 -12.46 -19.00 -11.51
N THR A 224 -13.44 -19.07 -12.40
CA THR A 224 -14.66 -19.81 -12.06
C THR A 224 -14.34 -21.30 -11.94
N GLN A 225 -15.00 -22.01 -11.02
CA GLN A 225 -14.89 -23.48 -10.95
C GLN A 225 -15.25 -24.12 -12.30
N GLU A 226 -16.14 -23.49 -13.06
CA GLU A 226 -16.49 -23.91 -14.43
C GLU A 226 -15.31 -23.83 -15.41
N GLN A 227 -14.47 -22.80 -15.34
CA GLN A 227 -13.26 -22.71 -16.18
C GLN A 227 -12.26 -23.80 -15.83
N ILE A 228 -12.00 -24.02 -14.54
CA ILE A 228 -11.08 -25.07 -14.09
C ILE A 228 -11.59 -26.45 -14.53
N ALA A 229 -12.90 -26.70 -14.42
CA ALA A 229 -13.52 -27.94 -14.88
C ALA A 229 -13.33 -28.14 -16.39
N LYS A 230 -13.66 -27.13 -17.21
CA LYS A 230 -13.47 -27.18 -18.67
C LYS A 230 -12.03 -27.46 -19.06
N GLU A 231 -11.06 -26.82 -18.41
CA GLU A 231 -9.64 -27.07 -18.66
C GLU A 231 -9.20 -28.49 -18.28
N THR A 232 -9.76 -29.03 -17.20
CA THR A 232 -9.52 -30.41 -16.79
C THR A 232 -10.05 -31.38 -17.84
N ASP A 233 -11.25 -31.10 -18.37
CA ASP A 233 -11.87 -31.96 -19.38
C ASP A 233 -11.08 -31.90 -20.70
N LEU A 234 -10.54 -30.74 -21.08
CA LEU A 234 -9.62 -30.61 -22.25
C LEU A 234 -8.34 -31.42 -22.09
N VAL A 235 -7.79 -31.49 -20.86
CA VAL A 235 -6.63 -32.34 -20.55
C VAL A 235 -6.95 -33.82 -20.75
N GLN A 236 -8.19 -34.23 -20.51
CA GLN A 236 -8.66 -35.60 -20.68
C GLN A 236 -8.79 -36.00 -22.15
N VAL A 237 -9.09 -35.03 -23.03
CA VAL A 237 -9.25 -35.24 -24.48
C VAL A 237 -7.92 -35.11 -25.26
N GLY A 238 -6.84 -34.65 -24.61
CA GLY A 238 -5.51 -34.56 -25.22
C GLY A 238 -5.29 -33.35 -26.14
N GLU A 239 -6.17 -32.35 -26.10
CA GLU A 239 -6.03 -31.13 -26.91
C GLU A 239 -5.07 -30.12 -26.26
N ALA A 240 -3.87 -30.00 -26.81
CA ALA A 240 -2.89 -28.99 -26.39
C ALA A 240 -3.22 -27.62 -27.01
N THR A 241 -3.84 -26.71 -26.25
CA THR A 241 -4.11 -25.35 -26.75
C THR A 241 -2.93 -24.40 -26.53
N SER A 242 -2.54 -23.71 -27.60
CA SER A 242 -1.38 -22.80 -27.73
C SER A 242 -1.43 -21.50 -26.90
N LYS A 243 -2.36 -21.34 -25.94
CA LYS A 243 -2.46 -20.15 -25.06
C LYS A 243 -1.73 -20.37 -23.72
N THR A 244 -0.51 -20.88 -23.80
CA THR A 244 0.09 -21.80 -22.82
C THR A 244 0.60 -21.19 -21.51
N LYS A 245 0.80 -19.87 -21.38
CA LYS A 245 1.29 -19.28 -20.12
C LYS A 245 0.20 -19.08 -19.06
N ALA A 246 -1.03 -18.76 -19.48
CA ALA A 246 -2.14 -18.48 -18.56
C ALA A 246 -2.70 -19.74 -17.86
N TYR A 247 -2.35 -20.93 -18.35
CA TYR A 247 -2.80 -22.19 -17.77
C TYR A 247 -1.80 -22.81 -16.79
N ILE A 248 -0.58 -22.27 -16.68
CA ILE A 248 0.45 -22.86 -15.80
C ILE A 248 -0.02 -22.76 -14.35
N LEU A 249 0.22 -23.81 -13.57
CA LEU A 249 -0.07 -23.80 -12.14
C LEU A 249 0.78 -22.74 -11.42
N ASN A 250 0.14 -21.96 -10.56
CA ASN A 250 0.79 -20.98 -9.68
C ASN A 250 0.13 -21.02 -8.29
N ALA A 251 0.66 -20.26 -7.33
CA ALA A 251 0.18 -20.26 -5.95
C ALA A 251 -1.32 -19.96 -5.82
N PHE A 252 -1.85 -19.01 -6.61
CA PHE A 252 -3.27 -18.63 -6.58
C PHE A 252 -4.18 -19.75 -7.11
N SER A 253 -3.87 -20.29 -8.28
CA SER A 253 -4.63 -21.39 -8.88
C SER A 253 -4.51 -22.68 -8.07
N PHE A 254 -3.34 -22.95 -7.48
CA PHE A 254 -3.16 -24.03 -6.50
C PHE A 254 -4.12 -23.85 -5.32
N LEU A 255 -4.10 -22.69 -4.67
CA LEU A 255 -4.88 -22.43 -3.46
C LEU A 255 -6.39 -22.58 -3.73
N LYS A 256 -6.86 -22.06 -4.86
CA LYS A 256 -8.27 -22.16 -5.25
C LYS A 256 -8.71 -23.61 -5.47
N ILE A 257 -7.88 -24.40 -6.14
CA ILE A 257 -8.14 -25.83 -6.36
C ILE A 257 -8.06 -26.60 -5.03
N ALA A 258 -7.03 -26.37 -4.22
CA ALA A 258 -6.85 -27.04 -2.95
C ALA A 258 -8.01 -26.77 -1.97
N ASN A 259 -8.48 -25.53 -1.86
CA ASN A 259 -9.63 -25.15 -1.04
C ASN A 259 -10.93 -25.86 -1.45
N HIS A 260 -11.08 -26.21 -2.73
CA HIS A 260 -12.23 -26.99 -3.20
C HIS A 260 -12.22 -28.43 -2.65
N PHE A 261 -11.05 -29.08 -2.62
CA PHE A 261 -10.93 -30.46 -2.11
C PHE A 261 -10.83 -30.56 -0.59
N PHE A 262 -10.34 -29.51 0.07
CA PHE A 262 -10.10 -29.44 1.50
C PHE A 262 -10.81 -28.24 2.14
N PRO A 263 -12.17 -28.20 2.10
CA PRO A 263 -12.91 -27.10 2.68
C PRO A 263 -12.67 -27.06 4.20
N GLY A 264 -12.22 -25.90 4.70
CA GLY A 264 -11.96 -25.68 6.13
C GLY A 264 -10.52 -25.89 6.58
N PHE A 265 -9.59 -26.23 5.68
CA PHE A 265 -8.16 -26.16 5.98
C PHE A 265 -7.61 -24.75 5.66
N ASP A 266 -6.89 -24.16 6.61
CA ASP A 266 -6.22 -22.88 6.42
C ASP A 266 -4.83 -23.09 5.80
N PHE A 267 -4.71 -22.79 4.51
CA PHE A 267 -3.45 -22.87 3.79
C PHE A 267 -2.63 -21.60 4.00
N GLU A 268 -1.55 -21.71 4.78
CA GLU A 268 -0.65 -20.59 5.05
C GLU A 268 0.05 -20.10 3.75
N PRO A 269 0.00 -18.79 3.42
CA PRO A 269 0.49 -18.27 2.13
C PRO A 269 1.93 -18.68 1.78
N HIS A 270 2.85 -18.53 2.72
CA HIS A 270 4.26 -18.86 2.50
C HIS A 270 4.50 -20.37 2.23
N LYS A 271 3.64 -21.25 2.76
CA LYS A 271 3.71 -22.69 2.49
C LYS A 271 3.11 -23.03 1.12
N VAL A 272 2.08 -22.29 0.70
CA VAL A 272 1.47 -22.41 -0.63
C VAL A 272 2.48 -22.08 -1.72
N ASP A 273 3.19 -20.97 -1.58
CA ASP A 273 4.18 -20.53 -2.58
C ASP A 273 5.27 -21.59 -2.77
N GLY A 274 5.95 -21.97 -1.67
CA GLY A 274 7.03 -22.95 -1.73
C GLY A 274 6.60 -24.33 -2.22
N PHE A 275 5.39 -24.79 -1.84
CA PHE A 275 4.87 -26.07 -2.32
C PHE A 275 4.48 -26.03 -3.79
N THR A 276 3.92 -24.91 -4.26
CA THR A 276 3.58 -24.76 -5.68
C THR A 276 4.84 -24.72 -6.54
N GLU A 277 5.88 -24.01 -6.10
CA GLU A 277 7.20 -24.01 -6.75
C GLU A 277 7.81 -25.41 -6.81
N GLU A 278 7.73 -26.19 -5.73
CA GLU A 278 8.18 -27.59 -5.68
C GLU A 278 7.50 -28.42 -6.80
N ILE A 279 6.16 -28.34 -6.92
CA ILE A 279 5.39 -29.05 -7.94
C ILE A 279 5.82 -28.64 -9.36
N VAL A 280 5.92 -27.33 -9.62
CA VAL A 280 6.27 -26.78 -10.94
C VAL A 280 7.72 -27.12 -11.32
N SER A 281 8.62 -27.20 -10.33
CA SER A 281 10.02 -27.57 -10.56
C SER A 281 10.17 -29.03 -11.01
N LEU A 282 9.38 -29.93 -10.45
CA LEU A 282 9.37 -31.36 -10.78
C LEU A 282 8.71 -31.64 -12.13
N LYS A 283 7.60 -30.94 -12.44
CA LYS A 283 6.92 -31.05 -13.72
C LYS A 283 6.80 -29.68 -14.39
N LYS A 284 7.86 -29.29 -15.10
CA LYS A 284 7.90 -28.01 -15.83
C LYS A 284 6.70 -27.88 -16.77
N GLY A 285 5.96 -26.78 -16.62
CA GLY A 285 4.79 -26.49 -17.45
C GLY A 285 3.52 -27.26 -17.06
N ILE A 286 3.46 -27.87 -15.88
CA ILE A 286 2.19 -28.41 -15.35
C ILE A 286 1.12 -27.32 -15.34
N THR A 287 -0.03 -27.63 -15.95
CA THR A 287 -1.16 -26.71 -16.00
C THR A 287 -2.05 -26.88 -14.77
N ARG A 288 -2.79 -25.84 -14.40
CA ARG A 288 -3.82 -25.89 -13.36
C ARG A 288 -4.89 -26.94 -13.65
N GLY A 289 -5.29 -27.12 -14.91
CA GLY A 289 -6.20 -28.20 -15.34
C GLY A 289 -5.61 -29.59 -15.11
N LYS A 290 -4.31 -29.79 -15.40
CA LYS A 290 -3.63 -31.07 -15.15
C LYS A 290 -3.47 -31.35 -13.65
N PHE A 291 -3.15 -30.32 -12.88
CA PHE A 291 -3.11 -30.40 -11.41
C PHE A 291 -4.48 -30.81 -10.86
N ASN A 292 -5.56 -30.10 -11.24
CA ASN A 292 -6.92 -30.44 -10.84
C ASN A 292 -7.32 -31.86 -11.25
N PHE A 293 -6.94 -32.29 -12.45
CA PHE A 293 -7.17 -33.66 -12.92
C PHE A 293 -6.56 -34.70 -11.95
N TYR A 294 -5.30 -34.50 -11.53
CA TYR A 294 -4.66 -35.42 -10.58
C TYR A 294 -5.38 -35.48 -9.22
N LEU A 295 -5.94 -34.37 -8.74
CA LEU A 295 -6.76 -34.39 -7.52
C LEU A 295 -8.09 -35.08 -7.76
N ARG A 296 -8.84 -34.72 -8.82
CA ARG A 296 -10.15 -35.31 -9.14
C ARG A 296 -10.08 -36.84 -9.24
N GLU A 297 -9.08 -37.36 -9.95
CA GLU A 297 -8.94 -38.81 -10.16
C GLU A 297 -8.51 -39.56 -8.89
N ASN A 298 -7.64 -38.96 -8.06
CA ASN A 298 -6.95 -39.72 -7.01
C ASN A 298 -7.42 -39.40 -5.58
N ILE A 299 -8.16 -38.31 -5.35
CA ILE A 299 -8.52 -37.86 -3.99
C ILE A 299 -9.36 -38.90 -3.23
N ALA A 300 -10.21 -39.66 -3.91
CA ALA A 300 -11.03 -40.69 -3.29
C ALA A 300 -10.16 -41.82 -2.72
N THR A 301 -9.17 -42.28 -3.49
CA THR A 301 -8.20 -43.30 -3.06
C THR A 301 -7.34 -42.79 -1.90
N VAL A 302 -6.87 -41.54 -1.97
CA VAL A 302 -6.07 -40.94 -0.90
C VAL A 302 -6.87 -40.73 0.39
N LYS A 303 -8.18 -40.44 0.30
CA LYS A 303 -9.07 -40.39 1.49
C LYS A 303 -9.21 -41.75 2.17
N LYS A 304 -9.34 -42.84 1.41
CA LYS A 304 -9.32 -44.20 1.99
C LYS A 304 -7.98 -44.52 2.67
N TYR A 305 -6.88 -44.10 2.07
CA TYR A 305 -5.56 -44.25 2.70
C TYR A 305 -5.42 -43.44 3.98
N LYS A 306 -5.95 -42.21 4.01
CA LYS A 306 -6.01 -41.39 5.23
C LYS A 306 -6.72 -42.14 6.35
N GLU A 307 -7.90 -42.70 6.10
CA GLU A 307 -8.65 -43.46 7.11
C GLU A 307 -7.85 -44.67 7.62
N PHE A 308 -7.21 -45.42 6.74
CA PHE A 308 -6.32 -46.51 7.11
C PHE A 308 -5.14 -46.05 7.99
N PHE A 309 -4.49 -44.95 7.59
CA PHE A 309 -3.34 -44.39 8.29
C PHE A 309 -3.72 -43.92 9.70
N GLU A 310 -4.83 -43.20 9.84
CA GLU A 310 -5.32 -42.68 11.14
C GLU A 310 -5.75 -43.80 12.08
N ASN A 311 -6.32 -44.90 11.54
CA ASN A 311 -6.65 -46.09 12.33
C ASN A 311 -5.41 -46.84 12.82
N LYS A 312 -4.34 -46.86 12.02
CA LYS A 312 -3.08 -47.54 12.36
C LYS A 312 -2.21 -46.73 13.32
N ASN A 313 -2.24 -45.39 13.21
CA ASN A 313 -1.40 -44.47 13.97
C ASN A 313 -2.27 -43.54 14.83
N THR A 314 -2.53 -43.97 16.07
CA THR A 314 -3.39 -43.22 16.99
C THR A 314 -2.81 -41.84 17.31
N GLY A 315 -3.54 -40.78 16.96
CA GLY A 315 -3.15 -39.39 17.24
C GLY A 315 -2.39 -38.69 16.12
N GLU A 316 -2.09 -39.37 15.01
CA GLU A 316 -1.53 -38.75 13.81
C GLU A 316 -2.61 -38.55 12.76
N THR A 317 -2.59 -37.40 12.07
CA THR A 317 -3.49 -37.11 10.94
C THR A 317 -2.70 -36.75 9.69
N LEU A 318 -3.20 -37.22 8.55
CA LEU A 318 -2.61 -36.96 7.26
C LEU A 318 -3.00 -35.55 6.80
N ASN A 319 -2.04 -34.62 6.85
CA ASN A 319 -2.28 -33.23 6.49
C ASN A 319 -2.62 -33.08 4.98
N PRO A 320 -3.36 -32.02 4.58
CA PRO A 320 -3.75 -31.83 3.19
C PRO A 320 -2.59 -31.74 2.20
N TYR A 321 -1.46 -31.11 2.56
CA TYR A 321 -0.28 -31.07 1.69
C TYR A 321 0.23 -32.48 1.36
N THR A 322 0.30 -33.37 2.33
CA THR A 322 0.70 -34.76 2.14
C THR A 322 -0.33 -35.54 1.32
N MET A 323 -1.62 -35.30 1.54
CA MET A 323 -2.67 -35.88 0.68
C MET A 323 -2.54 -35.43 -0.78
N ILE A 324 -2.24 -34.15 -1.03
CA ILE A 324 -1.99 -33.62 -2.37
C ILE A 324 -0.77 -34.31 -2.98
N ARG A 325 0.33 -34.50 -2.23
CA ARG A 325 1.51 -35.24 -2.70
C ARG A 325 1.17 -36.67 -3.15
N HIS A 326 0.32 -37.39 -2.40
CA HIS A 326 -0.15 -38.72 -2.82
C HIS A 326 -1.00 -38.68 -4.10
N CYS A 327 -1.88 -37.67 -4.25
CA CYS A 327 -2.67 -37.50 -5.48
C CYS A 327 -1.77 -37.23 -6.70
N LEU A 328 -0.75 -36.38 -6.53
CA LEU A 328 0.22 -36.07 -7.57
C LEU A 328 1.05 -37.30 -7.95
N TYR A 329 1.52 -38.05 -6.95
CA TYR A 329 2.26 -39.29 -7.16
C TYR A 329 1.44 -40.32 -7.96
N LEU A 330 0.16 -40.51 -7.63
CA LEU A 330 -0.71 -41.41 -8.39
C LEU A 330 -0.96 -40.93 -9.82
N GLY A 331 -1.08 -39.61 -10.00
CA GLY A 331 -1.29 -39.00 -11.31
C GLY A 331 -0.09 -39.09 -12.25
N ASP A 332 1.12 -39.01 -11.72
CA ASP A 332 2.38 -39.13 -12.47
C ASP A 332 3.53 -39.59 -11.56
N LYS A 333 3.72 -40.91 -11.51
CA LYS A 333 4.70 -41.56 -10.64
C LYS A 333 6.14 -41.19 -10.97
N GLU A 334 6.44 -40.87 -12.24
CA GLU A 334 7.79 -40.50 -12.65
C GLU A 334 8.13 -39.07 -12.24
N ALA A 335 7.20 -38.12 -12.45
CA ALA A 335 7.43 -36.73 -12.11
C ALA A 335 7.45 -36.47 -10.60
N PHE A 336 6.62 -37.19 -9.84
CA PHE A 336 6.34 -36.86 -8.44
C PHE A 336 6.81 -37.89 -7.41
N SER A 337 7.66 -38.85 -7.80
CA SER A 337 8.27 -39.81 -6.86
C SER A 337 9.02 -39.13 -5.71
N ASN A 338 9.68 -38.01 -6.00
CA ASN A 338 10.50 -37.27 -5.03
C ASN A 338 9.68 -36.36 -4.09
N LEU A 339 8.36 -36.21 -4.29
CA LEU A 339 7.52 -35.42 -3.38
C LEU A 339 7.28 -36.12 -2.04
N LEU A 340 7.41 -37.45 -2.00
CA LEU A 340 7.20 -38.27 -0.81
C LEU A 340 8.54 -38.79 -0.33
N SER A 341 8.75 -38.81 0.99
CA SER A 341 9.92 -39.51 1.55
C SER A 341 9.82 -41.01 1.26
N SER A 342 10.97 -41.69 1.14
CA SER A 342 11.00 -43.11 0.76
C SER A 342 10.11 -43.98 1.66
N HIS A 343 10.11 -43.72 2.98
CA HIS A 343 9.27 -44.46 3.93
C HIS A 343 7.77 -44.22 3.71
N VAL A 344 7.35 -42.97 3.48
CA VAL A 344 5.94 -42.62 3.24
C VAL A 344 5.46 -43.19 1.90
N MET A 345 6.31 -43.15 0.87
CA MET A 345 6.02 -43.71 -0.43
C MET A 345 5.84 -45.24 -0.37
N GLU A 346 6.76 -45.97 0.27
CA GLU A 346 6.67 -47.43 0.35
C GLU A 346 5.45 -47.89 1.17
N ALA A 347 5.16 -47.25 2.31
CA ALA A 347 3.96 -47.56 3.10
C ALA A 347 2.67 -47.37 2.29
N PHE A 348 2.62 -46.34 1.44
CA PHE A 348 1.48 -46.11 0.56
C PHE A 348 1.40 -47.12 -0.59
N LYS A 349 2.53 -47.51 -1.18
CA LYS A 349 2.57 -48.56 -2.21
C LYS A 349 2.11 -49.91 -1.68
N GLU A 350 2.57 -50.31 -0.50
CA GLU A 350 2.14 -51.55 0.16
C GLU A 350 0.62 -51.54 0.35
N TRP A 351 0.08 -50.44 0.88
CA TRP A 351 -1.37 -50.29 1.04
C TRP A 351 -2.14 -50.37 -0.29
N LEU A 352 -1.61 -49.77 -1.36
CA LEU A 352 -2.21 -49.82 -2.69
C LEU A 352 -2.22 -51.23 -3.31
N VAL A 353 -1.28 -52.11 -2.98
CA VAL A 353 -1.32 -53.50 -3.47
C VAL A 353 -2.56 -54.23 -2.96
N ASP A 354 -2.95 -53.94 -1.72
CA ASP A 354 -4.06 -54.62 -1.04
C ASP A 354 -5.42 -53.92 -1.23
N ASN A 355 -5.44 -52.65 -1.67
CA ASN A 355 -6.64 -51.78 -1.67
C ASN A 355 -6.83 -50.91 -2.93
N GLY A 356 -5.93 -51.03 -3.91
CA GLY A 356 -5.83 -50.15 -5.09
C GLY A 356 -6.72 -50.50 -6.27
#